data_AF-A0A368H6Q3-F1
#
_entry.id   AF-A0A368H6Q3-F1
#
_cell.length_a   1.000
_cell.length_b   1.000
_cell.length_c   1.000
_cell.angle_alpha   90.00
_cell.angle_beta   90.00
_cell.angle_gamma   90.00
#
_symmetry.space_group_name_H-M   'P 1'
#
loop_
_entity.id
_entity.type
_entity.pdbx_description
1 polymer ?
#
loop_
_entity_poly.entity_id
_entity_poly.type
_entity_poly.pdbx_seq_one_letter_code
_entity_poly.pdbx_strand_id
1 'polypeptide(L)'
;GCENIESTRNLETTCSGGEVDEEYLATVGGCQIINGDLNIDGWERSPPHLDNLQSVTRIIGSLRIRNTTGLGIFDYLSALKEVTVPIGNNSTAIEIVNNRGLTEIQIPYLERVTSENSMRIIITDNPELGMKESMALKLYYSAHGKHHTRIQYKDKTTFWDGNIFKLVKKISKYCVEGCSRY
;
A
#
# COMPACT_ATOMS: atom_id res chain seq x y z
N GLY A 1 43.33 -15.07 17.19
CA GLY A 1 42.61 -14.74 15.95
C GLY A 1 41.15 -14.97 16.25
N CYS A 2 40.37 -13.91 16.40
CA CYS A 2 38.94 -14.04 16.55
C CYS A 2 38.33 -14.06 15.15
N GLU A 3 37.55 -15.10 14.92
CA GLU A 3 36.91 -15.46 13.67
C GLU A 3 35.98 -14.36 13.16
N ASN A 4 35.92 -14.28 11.83
CA ASN A 4 35.07 -13.39 11.06
C ASN A 4 33.59 -13.64 11.38
N ILE A 5 32.91 -12.62 11.91
CA ILE A 5 31.44 -12.55 11.82
C ILE A 5 31.15 -11.90 10.46
N GLU A 6 30.81 -12.72 9.48
CA GLU A 6 30.22 -12.27 8.23
C GLU A 6 28.93 -11.51 8.53
N SER A 7 29.00 -10.18 8.43
CA SER A 7 27.84 -9.33 8.26
C SER A 7 27.20 -9.71 6.91
N THR A 8 26.20 -10.58 6.94
CA THR A 8 25.26 -10.73 5.83
C THR A 8 24.50 -9.41 5.71
N ARG A 9 25.05 -8.46 4.96
CA ARG A 9 24.33 -7.29 4.49
C ARG A 9 23.21 -7.82 3.60
N ASN A 10 21.97 -7.81 4.10
CA ASN A 10 20.80 -7.93 3.24
C ASN A 10 20.86 -6.76 2.26
N LEU A 11 21.39 -7.01 1.06
CA LEU A 11 21.49 -6.01 0.02
C LEU A 11 20.07 -5.82 -0.52
N GLU A 12 19.39 -4.74 -0.10
CA GLU A 12 18.07 -4.42 -0.64
C GLU A 12 18.19 -4.12 -2.14
N THR A 13 17.50 -4.90 -2.98
CA THR A 13 17.50 -4.68 -4.42
C THR A 13 16.63 -3.48 -4.76
N THR A 14 17.24 -2.46 -5.39
CA THR A 14 16.54 -1.26 -5.86
C THR A 14 16.38 -1.29 -7.37
N CYS A 15 15.19 -0.98 -7.86
CA CYS A 15 14.87 -0.87 -9.28
C CYS A 15 14.25 0.50 -9.56
N SER A 16 14.31 0.94 -10.82
CA SER A 16 13.64 2.17 -11.24
C SER A 16 12.12 1.98 -11.25
N GLY A 17 11.38 3.03 -10.93
CA GLY A 17 9.95 3.11 -11.20
C GLY A 17 9.65 3.28 -12.70
N GLY A 18 8.38 3.14 -13.05
CA GLY A 18 7.93 3.19 -14.44
C GLY A 18 6.45 2.91 -14.60
N GLU A 19 6.05 2.74 -15.85
CA GLU A 19 4.76 2.15 -16.21
C GLU A 19 4.85 0.64 -16.03
N VAL A 20 3.84 0.03 -15.40
CA VAL A 20 3.79 -1.40 -15.20
C VAL A 20 3.19 -2.03 -16.44
N ASP A 21 4.04 -2.50 -17.33
CA ASP A 21 3.70 -3.30 -18.50
C ASP A 21 4.48 -4.64 -18.47
N GLU A 22 4.36 -5.44 -19.52
CA GLU A 22 5.04 -6.73 -19.61
C GLU A 22 6.57 -6.61 -19.62
N GLU A 23 7.12 -5.55 -20.22
CA GLU A 23 8.56 -5.29 -20.27
C GLU A 23 9.09 -4.92 -18.88
N TYR A 24 8.41 -4.02 -18.20
CA TYR A 24 8.74 -3.63 -16.83
C TYR A 24 8.70 -4.84 -15.89
N LEU A 25 7.63 -5.65 -15.96
CA LEU A 25 7.47 -6.82 -15.10
C LEU A 25 8.56 -7.87 -15.33
N ALA A 26 9.11 -8.00 -16.53
CA ALA A 26 10.22 -8.90 -16.81
C ALA A 26 11.53 -8.49 -16.11
N THR A 27 11.66 -7.22 -15.71
CA THR A 27 12.89 -6.67 -15.12
C THR A 27 12.80 -6.43 -13.61
N VAL A 28 11.60 -6.32 -13.04
CA VAL A 28 11.37 -5.96 -11.63
C VAL A 28 11.36 -7.17 -10.68
N GLY A 29 11.54 -8.39 -11.18
CA GLY A 29 11.57 -9.61 -10.37
C GLY A 29 12.63 -9.57 -9.26
N GLY A 30 12.20 -9.81 -8.02
CA GLY A 30 13.08 -9.78 -6.84
C GLY A 30 13.41 -8.38 -6.33
N CYS A 31 12.78 -7.34 -6.88
CA CYS A 31 12.97 -5.99 -6.40
C CYS A 31 12.32 -5.78 -5.03
N GLN A 32 13.02 -5.09 -4.13
CA GLN A 32 12.52 -4.75 -2.79
C GLN A 32 12.16 -3.26 -2.68
N ILE A 33 12.85 -2.40 -3.43
CA ILE A 33 12.66 -0.96 -3.44
C ILE A 33 12.44 -0.48 -4.86
N ILE A 34 11.35 0.24 -5.10
CA ILE A 34 11.16 1.00 -6.33
C ILE A 34 11.60 2.44 -6.09
N ASN A 35 12.54 2.93 -6.90
CA ASN A 35 12.97 4.32 -6.91
C ASN A 35 12.37 5.05 -8.11
N GLY A 36 11.37 5.88 -7.85
CA GLY A 36 10.49 6.49 -8.84
C GLY A 36 9.04 6.08 -8.63
N ASP A 37 8.18 6.61 -9.50
CA ASP A 37 6.75 6.34 -9.44
C ASP A 37 6.43 4.98 -10.07
N LEU A 38 5.47 4.26 -9.50
CA LEU A 38 4.93 3.02 -10.06
C LEU A 38 3.53 3.31 -10.62
N ASN A 39 3.38 3.22 -11.94
CA ASN A 39 2.15 3.63 -12.63
C ASN A 39 1.47 2.42 -13.29
N ILE A 40 0.25 2.11 -12.86
CA ILE A 40 -0.64 1.15 -13.48
C ILE A 40 -1.77 1.97 -14.11
N ASP A 41 -1.77 2.14 -15.42
CA ASP A 41 -2.74 2.98 -16.13
C ASP A 41 -3.38 2.21 -17.30
N GLY A 42 -4.67 2.40 -17.53
CA GLY A 42 -5.33 1.93 -18.75
C GLY A 42 -5.42 0.40 -18.94
N TRP A 43 -5.15 -0.41 -17.92
CA TRP A 43 -5.23 -1.87 -18.05
C TRP A 43 -6.66 -2.35 -18.31
N GLU A 44 -6.87 -2.94 -19.49
CA GLU A 44 -8.10 -3.68 -19.78
C GLU A 44 -8.10 -5.08 -19.15
N ARG A 45 -6.90 -5.67 -19.05
CA ARG A 45 -6.62 -6.95 -18.41
C ARG A 45 -5.27 -6.87 -17.69
N SER A 46 -5.13 -7.60 -16.59
CA SER A 46 -3.85 -7.73 -15.89
C SER A 46 -2.79 -8.38 -16.79
N PRO A 47 -1.57 -7.79 -16.92
CA PRO A 47 -0.46 -8.44 -17.61
C PRO A 47 0.00 -9.70 -16.86
N PRO A 48 0.67 -10.64 -17.53
CA PRO A 48 1.29 -11.78 -16.87
C PRO A 48 2.42 -11.34 -15.91
N HIS A 49 2.83 -12.23 -15.02
CA HIS A 49 4.00 -12.05 -14.13
C HIS A 49 3.89 -10.93 -13.09
N LEU A 50 2.67 -10.57 -12.66
CA LEU A 50 2.45 -9.59 -11.58
C LEU A 50 2.99 -10.01 -10.23
N ASP A 51 3.23 -11.31 -10.03
CA ASP A 51 3.90 -11.86 -8.86
C ASP A 51 5.32 -11.30 -8.67
N ASN A 52 5.95 -10.79 -9.72
CA ASN A 52 7.25 -10.11 -9.63
C ASN A 52 7.22 -8.85 -8.75
N LEU A 53 6.04 -8.26 -8.51
CA LEU A 53 5.88 -7.12 -7.62
C LEU A 53 5.70 -7.52 -6.15
N GLN A 54 5.48 -8.80 -5.83
CA GLN A 54 5.15 -9.23 -4.46
C GLN A 54 6.29 -9.03 -3.46
N SER A 55 7.54 -8.93 -3.92
CA SER A 55 8.70 -8.64 -3.06
C SER A 55 8.89 -7.16 -2.75
N VAL A 56 8.16 -6.27 -3.43
CA VAL A 56 8.31 -4.81 -3.25
C VAL A 56 7.80 -4.42 -1.87
N THR A 57 8.71 -3.89 -1.06
CA THR A 57 8.41 -3.43 0.31
C THR A 57 8.33 -1.91 0.40
N ARG A 58 8.98 -1.18 -0.50
CA ARG A 58 9.09 0.29 -0.44
C ARG A 58 9.01 0.90 -1.83
N ILE A 59 8.28 2.01 -1.94
CA ILE A 59 8.25 2.87 -3.12
C ILE A 59 8.73 4.26 -2.70
N ILE A 60 9.83 4.71 -3.32
CA ILE A 60 10.36 6.07 -3.18
C ILE A 60 9.83 6.87 -4.38
N GLY A 61 8.60 7.34 -4.25
CA GLY A 61 7.79 7.95 -5.31
C GLY A 61 6.31 7.79 -4.99
N SER A 62 5.48 7.88 -6.01
CA SER A 62 4.03 7.66 -5.96
C SER A 62 3.64 6.27 -6.49
N LEU A 63 2.63 5.67 -5.89
CA LEU A 63 1.87 4.56 -6.46
C LEU A 63 0.61 5.11 -7.13
N ARG A 64 0.48 4.97 -8.45
CA ARG A 64 -0.67 5.44 -9.21
C ARG A 64 -1.34 4.28 -9.93
N ILE A 65 -2.64 4.11 -9.70
CA ILE A 65 -3.47 3.08 -10.31
C ILE A 65 -4.71 3.77 -10.89
N ARG A 66 -4.79 3.88 -12.23
CA ARG A 66 -5.79 4.73 -12.87
C ARG A 66 -6.42 4.07 -14.09
N ASN A 67 -7.68 4.43 -14.34
CA ASN A 67 -8.36 4.15 -15.62
C ASN A 67 -8.34 2.69 -16.06
N THR A 68 -8.25 1.74 -15.14
CA THR A 68 -8.26 0.32 -15.48
C THR A 68 -9.69 -0.24 -15.49
N THR A 69 -9.90 -1.34 -16.22
CA THR A 69 -11.17 -2.09 -16.22
C THR A 69 -11.03 -3.53 -15.73
N GLY A 70 -9.80 -4.04 -15.63
CA GLY A 70 -9.52 -5.47 -15.42
C GLY A 70 -8.73 -5.84 -14.16
N LEU A 71 -8.65 -4.96 -13.16
CA LEU A 71 -7.81 -5.21 -11.96
C LEU A 71 -8.33 -6.31 -11.02
N GLY A 72 -9.65 -6.44 -10.84
CA GLY A 72 -10.21 -7.43 -9.92
C GLY A 72 -9.78 -7.18 -8.47
N ILE A 73 -8.99 -8.10 -7.90
CA ILE A 73 -8.41 -7.97 -6.55
C ILE A 73 -6.97 -7.48 -6.73
N PHE A 74 -6.64 -6.34 -6.10
CA PHE A 74 -5.28 -5.81 -6.10
C PHE A 74 -4.50 -6.33 -4.90
N ASP A 75 -3.73 -7.40 -5.08
CA ASP A 75 -2.86 -8.03 -4.07
C ASP A 75 -1.38 -8.12 -4.51
N TYR A 76 -1.05 -7.54 -5.67
CA TYR A 76 0.26 -7.63 -6.32
C TYR A 76 1.40 -7.00 -5.49
N LEU A 77 1.06 -6.06 -4.59
CA LEU A 77 1.97 -5.38 -3.67
C LEU A 77 1.75 -5.82 -2.22
N SER A 78 1.50 -7.11 -2.00
CA SER A 78 1.13 -7.63 -0.68
C SER A 78 2.19 -7.36 0.40
N ALA A 79 3.48 -7.30 0.06
CA ALA A 79 4.59 -6.99 0.98
C ALA A 79 4.88 -5.49 1.17
N LEU A 80 4.14 -4.59 0.50
CA LEU A 80 4.39 -3.15 0.54
C LEU A 80 4.17 -2.59 1.95
N LYS A 81 5.20 -1.93 2.48
CA LYS A 81 5.22 -1.30 3.80
C LYS A 81 5.19 0.22 3.74
N GLU A 82 5.85 0.79 2.73
CA GLU A 82 6.11 2.22 2.69
C GLU A 82 5.94 2.82 1.30
N VAL A 83 5.29 3.97 1.24
CA VAL A 83 5.28 4.84 0.04
C VAL A 83 5.73 6.24 0.47
N THR A 84 6.83 6.72 -0.08
CA THR A 84 7.44 7.99 0.31
C THR A 84 7.71 8.84 -0.93
N VAL A 85 6.96 9.93 -1.07
CA VAL A 85 7.24 10.95 -2.08
C VAL A 85 8.41 11.82 -1.60
N PRO A 86 9.47 12.02 -2.40
CA PRO A 86 10.60 12.86 -2.02
C PRO A 86 10.23 14.30 -1.70
N ILE A 87 10.97 14.92 -0.77
CA ILE A 87 10.82 16.34 -0.41
C ILE A 87 10.98 17.23 -1.65
N GLY A 88 10.15 18.27 -1.77
CA GLY A 88 10.08 19.13 -2.94
C GLY A 88 9.14 18.62 -4.05
N ASN A 89 8.61 17.40 -3.92
CA ASN A 89 7.57 16.89 -4.80
C ASN A 89 6.21 16.87 -4.08
N ASN A 90 5.29 17.70 -4.54
CA ASN A 90 3.94 17.84 -3.98
C ASN A 90 2.93 16.80 -4.53
N SER A 91 3.38 15.61 -4.91
CA SER A 91 2.51 14.56 -5.46
C SER A 91 1.76 13.81 -4.37
N THR A 92 0.53 13.37 -4.66
CA THR A 92 -0.15 12.37 -3.84
C THR A 92 0.64 11.06 -3.86
N ALA A 93 0.85 10.46 -2.68
CA ALA A 93 1.70 9.27 -2.54
C ALA A 93 1.00 8.02 -3.06
N ILE A 94 -0.29 7.84 -2.76
CA ILE A 94 -1.10 6.74 -3.29
C ILE A 94 -2.34 7.31 -3.97
N GLU A 95 -2.48 7.07 -5.27
CA GLU A 95 -3.60 7.50 -6.08
C GLU A 95 -4.23 6.28 -6.76
N ILE A 96 -5.48 5.96 -6.43
CA ILE A 96 -6.25 4.85 -7.02
C ILE A 96 -7.59 5.40 -7.50
N VAL A 97 -7.67 5.75 -8.79
CA VAL A 97 -8.77 6.56 -9.32
C VAL A 97 -9.35 5.98 -10.61
N ASN A 98 -10.68 5.97 -10.74
CA ASN A 98 -11.36 5.58 -11.97
C ASN A 98 -11.06 4.14 -12.46
N ASN A 99 -10.96 3.19 -11.52
CA ASN A 99 -10.76 1.78 -11.87
C ASN A 99 -12.09 1.02 -11.81
N ARG A 100 -12.67 0.76 -12.98
CA ARG A 100 -13.87 -0.08 -13.14
C ARG A 100 -13.43 -1.53 -12.99
N GLY A 101 -14.17 -2.40 -12.32
CA GLY A 101 -13.69 -3.76 -12.01
C GLY A 101 -12.64 -3.89 -10.89
N LEU A 102 -12.16 -2.80 -10.27
CA LEU A 102 -11.41 -2.92 -9.01
C LEU A 102 -12.40 -3.23 -7.87
N THR A 103 -12.27 -4.42 -7.28
CA THR A 103 -13.22 -4.96 -6.29
C THR A 103 -12.68 -4.98 -4.87
N GLU A 104 -11.35 -5.02 -4.71
CA GLU A 104 -10.67 -5.11 -3.42
C GLU A 104 -9.21 -4.63 -3.53
N ILE A 105 -8.70 -4.03 -2.46
CA ILE A 105 -7.29 -3.63 -2.30
C ILE A 105 -6.72 -4.37 -1.09
N GLN A 106 -5.64 -5.11 -1.29
CA GLN A 106 -4.94 -5.88 -0.27
C GLN A 106 -3.48 -5.43 -0.17
N ILE A 107 -3.23 -4.48 0.73
CA ILE A 107 -1.88 -4.04 1.11
C ILE A 107 -1.70 -4.17 2.63
N PRO A 108 -1.71 -5.43 3.13
CA PRO A 108 -1.86 -5.71 4.56
C PRO A 108 -0.67 -5.26 5.39
N TYR A 109 0.50 -5.01 4.81
CA TYR A 109 1.68 -4.56 5.54
C TYR A 109 1.96 -3.06 5.39
N LEU A 110 1.07 -2.29 4.75
CA LEU A 110 1.26 -0.84 4.64
C LEU A 110 1.28 -0.21 6.04
N GLU A 111 2.40 0.43 6.34
CA GLU A 111 2.68 1.05 7.63
C GLU A 111 2.76 2.56 7.50
N ARG A 112 3.38 3.08 6.43
CA ARG A 112 3.66 4.51 6.30
C ARG A 112 3.47 5.06 4.89
N VAL A 113 2.81 6.21 4.81
CA VAL A 113 2.63 6.99 3.58
C VAL A 113 3.04 8.43 3.84
N THR A 114 4.10 8.87 3.17
CA THR A 114 4.69 10.20 3.36
C THR A 114 4.65 11.00 2.06
N SER A 115 4.15 12.23 2.14
CA SER A 115 4.20 13.25 1.10
C SER A 115 3.99 14.63 1.72
N GLU A 116 4.56 15.67 1.09
CA GLU A 116 4.29 17.09 1.42
C GLU A 116 2.90 17.54 0.98
N ASN A 117 2.23 16.77 0.12
CA ASN A 117 0.85 17.00 -0.27
C ASN A 117 -0.08 16.79 0.95
N SER A 118 -1.04 17.70 1.11
CA SER A 118 -2.06 17.61 2.15
C SER A 118 -2.92 16.34 1.98
N MET A 119 -3.13 15.88 0.75
CA MET A 119 -3.83 14.65 0.38
C MET A 119 -2.82 13.58 -0.04
N ARG A 120 -2.48 12.71 0.91
CA ARG A 120 -1.47 11.66 0.73
C ARG A 120 -2.03 10.40 0.08
N ILE A 121 -3.30 10.09 0.37
CA ILE A 121 -4.02 8.94 -0.20
C ILE A 121 -5.32 9.41 -0.83
N ILE A 122 -5.51 9.13 -2.11
CA ILE A 122 -6.75 9.36 -2.84
C ILE A 122 -7.21 8.03 -3.44
N ILE A 123 -8.40 7.59 -3.04
CA ILE A 123 -9.06 6.41 -3.57
C ILE A 123 -10.50 6.82 -3.90
N THR A 124 -10.77 7.15 -5.16
CA THR A 124 -12.09 7.64 -5.60
C THR A 124 -12.50 7.04 -6.93
N ASP A 125 -13.79 7.10 -7.24
CA ASP A 125 -14.30 6.73 -8.55
C ASP A 125 -14.02 5.26 -8.94
N ASN A 126 -13.93 4.37 -7.95
CA ASN A 126 -13.81 2.92 -8.12
C ASN A 126 -15.15 2.27 -7.74
N PRO A 127 -16.13 2.17 -8.65
CA PRO A 127 -17.54 1.88 -8.33
C PRO A 127 -17.78 0.48 -7.73
N GLU A 128 -16.87 -0.46 -7.95
CA GLU A 128 -16.97 -1.84 -7.47
C GLU A 128 -16.13 -2.10 -6.22
N LEU A 129 -15.32 -1.13 -5.80
CA LEU A 129 -14.39 -1.29 -4.70
C LEU A 129 -15.15 -1.49 -3.40
N GLY A 130 -14.97 -2.67 -2.82
CA GLY A 130 -15.37 -2.95 -1.46
C GLY A 130 -14.17 -3.05 -0.55
N MET A 131 -14.32 -2.57 0.69
CA MET A 131 -13.24 -2.59 1.67
C MET A 131 -13.81 -2.83 3.07
N LYS A 132 -13.08 -3.58 3.89
CA LYS A 132 -13.38 -3.70 5.33
C LYS A 132 -12.96 -2.42 6.05
N GLU A 133 -13.68 -2.07 7.12
CA GLU A 133 -13.37 -0.92 7.97
C GLU A 133 -11.93 -0.98 8.50
N SER A 134 -11.44 -2.17 8.87
CA SER A 134 -10.07 -2.37 9.35
C SER A 134 -9.01 -1.96 8.32
N MET A 135 -9.23 -2.26 7.04
CA MET A 135 -8.32 -1.87 5.97
C MET A 135 -8.39 -0.36 5.72
N ALA A 136 -9.59 0.24 5.71
CA ALA A 136 -9.75 1.69 5.59
C ALA A 136 -9.07 2.44 6.75
N LEU A 137 -9.23 1.95 7.98
CA LEU A 137 -8.56 2.50 9.16
C LEU A 137 -7.03 2.41 9.04
N LYS A 138 -6.50 1.28 8.55
CA LYS A 138 -5.07 1.15 8.27
C LYS A 138 -4.60 2.24 7.31
N LEU A 139 -5.29 2.45 6.19
CA LEU A 139 -4.93 3.52 5.24
C LEU A 139 -4.96 4.92 5.90
N TYR A 140 -5.97 5.21 6.72
CA TYR A 140 -6.01 6.47 7.47
C TYR A 140 -4.82 6.61 8.42
N TYR A 141 -4.47 5.56 9.17
CA TYR A 141 -3.34 5.60 10.10
C TYR A 141 -2.00 5.75 9.37
N SER A 142 -1.78 5.01 8.28
CA SER A 142 -0.55 5.10 7.47
C SER A 142 -0.36 6.47 6.83
N ALA A 143 -1.45 7.19 6.54
CA ALA A 143 -1.40 8.58 6.05
C ALA A 143 -1.28 9.64 7.16
N HIS A 144 -1.14 9.25 8.43
CA HIS A 144 -1.20 10.11 9.63
C HIS A 144 -2.55 10.81 9.85
N GLY A 145 -3.65 10.20 9.41
CA GLY A 145 -5.00 10.58 9.77
C GLY A 145 -5.92 10.76 8.57
N LYS A 146 -7.23 10.68 8.85
CA LYS A 146 -8.29 10.77 7.84
C LYS A 146 -8.28 12.08 7.03
N HIS A 147 -7.84 13.18 7.63
CA HIS A 147 -7.76 14.49 6.96
C HIS A 147 -6.71 14.55 5.84
N HIS A 148 -5.79 13.58 5.78
CA HIS A 148 -4.83 13.41 4.70
C HIS A 148 -5.31 12.43 3.62
N THR A 149 -6.58 12.02 3.67
CA THR A 149 -7.11 10.96 2.81
C THR A 149 -8.47 11.33 2.23
N ARG A 150 -8.73 10.87 1.01
CA ARG A 150 -10.07 10.89 0.40
C ARG A 150 -10.33 9.49 -0.13
N ILE A 151 -11.11 8.70 0.61
CA ILE A 151 -11.33 7.28 0.32
C ILE A 151 -12.84 7.03 0.17
N GLN A 152 -13.26 6.51 -0.98
CA GLN A 152 -14.61 6.08 -1.30
C GLN A 152 -14.61 4.57 -1.54
N TYR A 153 -15.47 3.85 -0.83
CA TYR A 153 -15.60 2.39 -0.94
C TYR A 153 -16.97 1.92 -0.44
N LYS A 154 -17.37 0.72 -0.86
CA LYS A 154 -18.51 -0.01 -0.28
C LYS A 154 -18.03 -0.78 0.95
N ASP A 155 -18.61 -0.49 2.10
CA ASP A 155 -18.26 -1.20 3.33
C ASP A 155 -18.67 -2.68 3.23
N LYS A 156 -17.68 -3.58 3.36
CA LYS A 156 -17.87 -5.04 3.38
C LYS A 156 -17.68 -5.64 4.79
N THR A 157 -17.62 -4.82 5.82
CA THR A 157 -17.45 -5.26 7.22
C THR A 157 -18.66 -6.07 7.67
N THR A 158 -18.43 -7.30 8.12
CA THR A 158 -19.48 -8.16 8.67
C THR A 158 -19.68 -7.91 10.17
N PHE A 159 -20.81 -8.38 10.72
CA PHE A 159 -21.08 -8.32 12.16
C PHE A 159 -19.95 -8.96 12.99
N TRP A 160 -19.34 -10.05 12.49
CA TRP A 160 -18.24 -10.74 13.14
C TRP A 160 -16.94 -9.91 13.14
N ASP A 161 -16.66 -9.21 12.03
CA ASP A 161 -15.49 -8.31 11.94
C ASP A 161 -15.57 -7.17 12.97
N GLY A 162 -16.75 -6.58 13.16
CA GLY A 162 -16.96 -5.47 14.09
C GLY A 162 -16.77 -5.83 15.57
N ASN A 163 -17.17 -7.05 15.97
CA ASN A 163 -17.01 -7.51 17.35
C ASN A 163 -15.54 -7.81 17.70
N ILE A 164 -14.78 -8.38 16.75
CA ILE A 164 -13.33 -8.59 16.93
C ILE A 164 -12.63 -7.24 17.05
N PHE A 165 -12.96 -6.26 16.19
CA PHE A 165 -12.32 -4.95 16.22
C PHE A 165 -12.59 -4.17 17.51
N LYS A 166 -13.82 -4.24 18.04
CA LYS A 166 -14.16 -3.69 19.37
C LYS A 166 -13.38 -4.37 20.49
N LEU A 167 -13.19 -5.69 20.42
CA LEU A 167 -12.40 -6.44 21.40
C LEU A 167 -10.93 -6.02 21.37
N VAL A 168 -10.33 -5.90 20.18
CA VAL A 168 -8.93 -5.46 19.98
C VAL A 168 -8.73 -4.02 20.45
N LYS A 169 -9.63 -3.09 20.11
CA LYS A 169 -9.59 -1.71 20.64
C LYS A 169 -9.66 -1.66 22.16
N LYS A 170 -10.51 -2.50 22.75
CA LYS A 170 -10.65 -2.61 24.21
C LYS A 170 -9.34 -3.12 24.83
N ILE A 171 -8.73 -4.17 24.29
CA ILE A 171 -7.44 -4.72 24.76
C ILE A 171 -6.30 -3.69 24.61
N SER A 172 -6.20 -3.03 23.46
CA SER A 172 -5.18 -2.00 23.20
C SER A 172 -5.26 -0.84 24.19
N LYS A 173 -6.48 -0.38 24.55
CA LYS A 173 -6.68 0.65 25.57
C LYS A 173 -6.16 0.20 26.96
N TYR A 174 -6.41 -1.05 27.34
CA TYR A 174 -5.91 -1.60 28.61
C TYR A 174 -4.38 -1.76 28.66
N CYS A 175 -3.73 -2.07 27.54
CA CYS A 175 -2.27 -2.15 27.49
C CYS A 175 -1.60 -0.78 27.64
N VAL A 176 -2.18 0.28 27.06
CA VAL A 176 -1.64 1.65 27.18
C VAL A 176 -1.83 2.20 28.60
N GLU A 177 -2.96 1.92 29.24
CA GLU A 177 -3.24 2.39 30.61
C GLU A 177 -2.47 1.58 31.68
N GLY A 178 -1.97 0.37 31.35
CA GLY A 178 -1.16 -0.47 32.24
C GLY A 178 0.34 -0.13 32.28
N CYS A 179 0.88 0.57 31.27
CA CYS A 179 2.30 0.96 31.24
C CYS A 179 2.61 2.28 31.96
N SER A 180 1.62 3.01 32.47
CA SER A 180 1.83 4.22 33.28
C SER A 180 1.76 3.99 34.80
N ARG A 181 1.85 2.73 35.24
CA ARG A 181 1.97 2.40 36.67
C ARG A 181 3.01 1.31 36.92
N TYR A 182 4.28 1.60 36.62
CA TYR A 182 5.45 1.01 37.30
C TYR A 182 6.61 1.99 37.24
#